data_AF-A0A2N8KK48-F1
#
_entry.id   AF-A0A2N8KK48-F1
#
_cell.length_a   1.000
_cell.length_b   1.000
_cell.length_c   1.000
_cell.angle_alpha   90.00
_cell.angle_beta   90.00
_cell.angle_gamma   90.00
#
_symmetry.space_group_name_H-M   'P 1'
#
loop_
_entity.id
_entity.type
_entity.pdbx_description
1 polymer ?
#
loop_
_entity_poly.entity_id
_entity_poly.type
_entity_poly.pdbx_seq_one_letter_code
_entity_poly.pdbx_strand_id
1 'polypeptide(L)' 'MIRLGSQIRLTRSEIERLQWLTAIEPVGIRTVADLQDYVARCKAHYWGSSLDTQFLHWMIDKEVALCLAA' A
#
# COMPACT_ATOMS: atom_id res chain seq x y z
N MET A 1 -9.61 2.11 -7.16
CA MET A 1 -9.16 0.74 -7.50
C MET A 1 -10.24 0.08 -8.34
N ILE A 2 -9.96 -0.96 -9.13
CA ILE A 2 -11.03 -1.76 -9.77
C ILE A 2 -11.23 -3.04 -8.97
N ARG A 3 -12.47 -3.39 -8.66
CA ARG A 3 -12.83 -4.59 -7.89
C ARG A 3 -13.72 -5.51 -8.72
N LEU A 4 -13.44 -6.81 -8.68
CA LEU A 4 -14.24 -7.87 -9.30
C LEU A 4 -14.33 -9.05 -8.33
N GLY A 5 -15.41 -9.10 -7.54
CA GLY A 5 -15.54 -10.07 -6.45
C GLY A 5 -14.42 -9.90 -5.42
N SER A 6 -13.66 -10.96 -5.17
CA SER A 6 -12.48 -10.95 -4.29
C SER A 6 -11.21 -10.42 -4.95
N GLN A 7 -11.22 -10.25 -6.28
CA GLN A 7 -10.08 -9.75 -7.02
C GLN A 7 -10.09 -8.22 -7.05
N ILE A 8 -8.89 -7.65 -6.99
CA ILE A 8 -8.64 -6.23 -7.17
C ILE A 8 -7.60 -6.01 -8.24
N ARG A 9 -7.64 -4.84 -8.85
CA ARG A 9 -6.58 -4.32 -9.70
C ARG A 9 -6.33 -2.87 -9.32
N LEU A 10 -5.10 -2.56 -8.91
CA LEU A 10 -4.66 -1.19 -8.73
C LEU A 10 -4.66 -0.47 -10.07
N THR A 11 -5.17 0.76 -10.05
CA THR A 11 -5.05 1.70 -11.16
C THR A 11 -3.62 2.20 -11.27
N ARG A 12 -3.27 2.77 -12.43
CA ARG A 12 -1.93 3.32 -12.66
C ARG A 12 -1.58 4.39 -11.62
N SER A 13 -2.50 5.28 -11.30
CA SER A 13 -2.27 6.36 -10.33
C SER A 13 -2.10 5.85 -8.90
N GLU A 14 -2.78 4.77 -8.51
CA GLU A 14 -2.58 4.13 -7.20
C GLU A 14 -1.19 3.47 -7.12
N ILE A 15 -0.75 2.81 -8.20
CA ILE A 15 0.60 2.24 -8.30
C ILE A 15 1.65 3.34 -8.16
N GLU A 16 1.52 4.43 -8.92
CA GLU A 16 2.45 5.57 -8.88
C GLU A 16 2.54 6.19 -7.48
N ARG A 17 1.41 6.40 -6.80
CA ARG A 17 1.40 6.98 -5.44
C ARG A 17 2.02 6.05 -4.39
N LEU A 18 1.67 4.77 -4.42
CA LEU A 18 2.24 3.78 -3.49
C LEU A 18 3.75 3.64 -3.70
N GLN A 19 4.21 3.59 -4.94
CA GLN A 19 5.64 3.51 -5.26
C GLN A 19 6.38 4.79 -4.85
N TRP A 20 5.80 5.97 -5.08
CA TRP A 20 6.39 7.23 -4.66
C TRP A 20 6.52 7.30 -3.13
N LEU A 21 5.51 6.87 -2.39
CA LEU A 21 5.49 6.92 -0.92
C LEU A 21 6.45 5.91 -0.28
N THR A 22 6.52 4.70 -0.83
CA THR A 22 7.22 3.57 -0.19
C THR A 22 8.56 3.23 -0.83
N ALA A 23 8.89 3.84 -1.97
CA ALA A 23 10.01 3.45 -2.84
C ALA A 23 10.03 1.95 -3.23
N ILE A 24 8.92 1.23 -3.04
CA ILE A 24 8.77 -0.20 -3.32
C ILE A 24 7.69 -0.35 -4.39
N GLU A 25 7.96 -1.15 -5.41
CA GLU A 25 6.99 -1.36 -6.49
C GLU A 25 5.84 -2.28 -6.02
N PRO A 26 4.57 -1.88 -6.17
CA PRO A 26 3.41 -2.67 -5.77
C PRO A 26 3.06 -3.75 -6.81
N VAL A 27 3.94 -4.75 -6.94
CA VAL A 27 3.81 -5.85 -7.92
C VAL A 27 2.98 -7.00 -7.35
N GLY A 28 2.19 -7.64 -8.22
CA GLY A 28 1.51 -8.91 -7.91
C GLY A 28 0.24 -8.79 -7.07
N ILE A 29 -0.26 -7.58 -6.85
CA ILE A 29 -1.46 -7.34 -6.04
C ILE A 29 -2.72 -7.67 -6.84
N ARG A 30 -3.36 -8.79 -6.50
CA ARG A 30 -4.58 -9.30 -7.14
C ARG A 30 -5.76 -9.42 -6.18
N THR A 31 -5.51 -9.35 -4.88
CA THR A 31 -6.51 -9.43 -3.81
C THR A 31 -6.25 -8.37 -2.74
N VAL A 32 -7.24 -8.11 -1.89
CA VAL A 32 -7.07 -7.23 -0.71
C VAL A 32 -6.01 -7.80 0.24
N ALA A 33 -5.89 -9.13 0.34
CA ALA A 33 -4.84 -9.77 1.14
C ALA A 33 -3.45 -9.47 0.57
N ASP A 34 -3.26 -9.55 -0.76
CA ASP A 34 -1.97 -9.22 -1.39
C ASP A 34 -1.58 -7.75 -1.12
N LEU A 35 -2.56 -6.85 -1.07
CA LEU A 35 -2.34 -5.44 -0.74
C LEU A 35 -1.91 -5.27 0.72
N GLN A 36 -2.54 -6.00 1.64
CA GLN A 36 -2.15 -6.01 3.06
C GLN A 36 -0.73 -6.59 3.26
N ASP A 37 -0.40 -7.65 2.53
CA ASP A 37 0.94 -8.24 2.55
C ASP A 37 1.98 -7.25 2.01
N TYR A 38 1.65 -6.52 0.93
CA TYR A 38 2.49 -5.42 0.44
C TYR A 38 2.74 -4.35 1.52
N VAL A 39 1.69 -3.92 2.24
CA VAL A 39 1.82 -2.96 3.35
C VAL A 39 2.72 -3.49 4.45
N ALA A 40 2.52 -4.75 4.86
CA ALA A 40 3.34 -5.39 5.88
C ALA A 40 4.82 -5.42 5.48
N ARG A 41 5.13 -5.76 4.22
CA ARG A 41 6.50 -5.71 3.69
C ARG A 41 7.09 -4.30 3.72
N CYS A 42 6.32 -3.29 3.33
CA CYS A 42 6.78 -1.90 3.35
C CYS A 42 7.11 -1.46 4.78
N LYS A 43 6.22 -1.74 5.74
CA LYS A 43 6.44 -1.39 7.15
C LYS A 43 7.61 -2.15 7.78
N ALA A 44 7.82 -3.41 7.39
CA ALA A 44 8.97 -4.19 7.83
C ALA A 44 10.30 -3.65 7.23
N HIS A 45 10.27 -3.18 5.98
CA HIS A 45 11.42 -2.53 5.35
C HIS A 45 11.81 -1.25 6.11
N TYR A 46 10.83 -0.42 6.44
CA TYR A 46 11.00 0.76 7.28
C TYR A 46 10.88 0.39 8.76
N TRP A 47 11.88 -0.33 9.26
CA TRP A 47 11.97 -0.71 10.67
C TRP A 47 12.28 0.50 11.58
N GLY A 48 11.92 0.37 12.86
CA GLY A 48 12.18 1.40 13.87
C GLY A 48 10.92 1.96 14.52
N SER A 49 11.11 2.73 15.58
CA SER A 49 10.03 3.32 16.38
C SER A 49 10.12 4.85 16.48
N SER A 50 10.92 5.49 15.62
CA SER A 50 11.00 6.96 15.55
C SER A 50 9.65 7.53 15.12
N LEU A 51 9.43 8.81 15.44
CA LEU A 51 8.25 9.53 14.97
C LEU A 51 8.16 9.53 13.44
N ASP A 52 9.30 9.65 12.75
CA ASP A 52 9.36 9.61 11.29
C ASP A 52 8.91 8.25 10.73
N THR A 53 9.37 7.14 11.34
CA THR A 53 8.94 5.80 10.93
C THR A 53 7.44 5.59 11.19
N GLN A 54 6.95 6.02 12.36
CA GLN A 54 5.52 5.93 12.68
C GLN A 54 4.67 6.79 11.74
N PHE A 55 5.15 7.99 11.39
CA PHE A 55 4.49 8.88 10.45
C PHE A 55 4.44 8.26 9.06
N LEU A 56 5.54 7.67 8.58
CA LEU A 56 5.57 6.94 7.32
C LEU A 56 4.60 5.75 7.32
N HIS A 57 4.58 4.95 8.39
CA HIS A 57 3.65 3.83 8.52
C HIS A 57 2.19 4.29 8.46
N TRP A 58 1.87 5.40 9.12
CA TRP A 58 0.55 6.01 9.08
C TRP A 58 0.19 6.51 7.68
N MET A 59 1.13 7.15 6.96
CA MET A 59 0.89 7.59 5.58
C MET A 59 0.58 6.41 4.66
N ILE A 60 1.28 5.29 4.82
CA ILE A 60 1.03 4.07 4.05
C ILE A 60 -0.39 3.54 4.32
N ASP A 61 -0.80 3.47 5.59
CA ASP A 61 -2.15 3.04 5.94
C ASP A 61 -3.24 3.96 5.36
N LYS A 62 -2.99 5.27 5.37
CA LYS A 62 -3.90 6.25 4.78
C LYS A 62 -4.05 6.10 3.28
N GLU A 63 -2.95 5.95 2.55
CA GLU A 63 -3.00 5.78 1.09
C GLU A 63 -3.74 4.49 0.70
N VAL A 64 -3.52 3.42 1.45
CA VAL A 64 -4.22 2.14 1.24
C VAL A 64 -5.70 2.25 1.56
N ALA A 65 -6.07 2.96 2.63
CA ALA A 65 -7.48 3.22 2.94
C ALA A 65 -8.18 4.01 1.81
N LEU A 66 -7.50 4.97 1.19
CA LEU A 66 -8.02 5.71 0.03
C LEU A 66 -8.20 4.78 -1.18
N CYS A 67 -7.22 3.91 -1.47
CA CYS A 67 -7.33 2.90 -2.53
C CYS A 67 -8.54 1.96 -2.30
N LEU A 68 -8.84 1.65 -1.03
CA LEU A 68 -9.97 0.79 -0.68
C LEU A 68 -11.32 1.53 -0.71
N ALA A 69 -11.36 2.84 -0.49
CA ALA A 69 -12.60 3.61 -0.52
C ALA A 69 -13.06 4.01 -1.94
N ALA A 70 -12.15 3.96 -2.92
CA ALA A 70 -12.37 4.30 -4.33
C ALA A 70 -12.90 3.12 -5.16
#